data_AF-A0A1G7GJL9-F1
#
_entry.id   AF-A0A1G7GJL9-F1
#
_cell.length_a   1.000
_cell.length_b   1.000
_cell.length_c   1.000
_cell.angle_alpha   90.00
_cell.angle_beta   90.00
_cell.angle_gamma   90.00
#
_symmetry.space_group_name_H-M   'P 1'
#
loop_
_entity.id
_entity.type
_entity.pdbx_description
1 polymer ?
#
loop_
_entity_poly.entity_id
_entity_poly.type
_entity_poly.pdbx_seq_one_letter_code
_entity_poly.pdbx_strand_id
1 'polypeptide(L)'
;MGPSVTSQELKGLRLLVDLYLLRRLPPLEANVGKRLVKSSKLYLRDSGLVHALLGLRTLEDLLAHPVVGRSYEGFVVENLLQVLPEGGEAYFYRTRAGAEVDLVLLLPGGRLWAVEVKRSLDPRPSRGFHEALKDLKPQEAFVIYPGGETFPVGGGSLRRSPWGDDGAALEEVSARPRVSRPGSIRPHCPCW
;
A
#
# COMPACT_ATOMS: atom_id res chain seq x y z
N MET A 1 28.58 7.95 -0.21
CA MET A 1 28.16 9.35 -0.01
C MET A 1 26.93 9.53 -0.91
N GLY A 2 25.73 9.44 -0.37
CA GLY A 2 24.51 9.62 -1.19
C GLY A 2 24.31 11.11 -1.47
N PRO A 3 23.69 11.50 -2.60
CA PRO A 3 23.46 12.90 -2.89
C PRO A 3 22.67 13.54 -1.73
N SER A 4 23.22 14.63 -1.20
CA SER A 4 22.54 15.46 -0.19
C SER A 4 21.41 16.20 -0.89
N VAL A 5 20.17 15.76 -0.65
CA VAL A 5 18.96 16.44 -1.15
C VAL A 5 18.98 17.88 -0.63
N THR A 6 18.93 18.84 -1.54
CA THR A 6 18.99 20.28 -1.26
C THR A 6 17.67 20.79 -0.65
N SER A 7 17.72 21.94 0.03
CA SER A 7 16.55 22.56 0.67
C SER A 7 15.43 22.95 -0.29
N GLN A 8 15.74 23.12 -1.57
CA GLN A 8 14.80 23.45 -2.64
C GLN A 8 14.06 22.20 -3.15
N GLU A 9 14.75 21.06 -3.28
CA GLU A 9 14.16 19.76 -3.66
C GLU A 9 13.14 19.27 -2.62
N LEU A 10 13.39 19.54 -1.33
CA LEU A 10 12.45 19.23 -0.25
C LEU A 10 11.17 20.09 -0.30
N LYS A 11 11.23 21.32 -0.82
CA LYS A 11 10.06 22.19 -0.96
C LYS A 11 9.10 21.71 -2.05
N GLY A 12 9.64 21.30 -3.20
CA GLY A 12 8.82 20.78 -4.31
C GLY A 12 8.07 19.50 -3.92
N LEU A 13 8.77 18.57 -3.27
CA LEU A 13 8.15 17.34 -2.79
C LEU A 13 7.04 17.60 -1.76
N ARG A 14 7.28 18.55 -0.84
CA ARG A 14 6.28 18.94 0.16
C ARG A 14 5.02 19.51 -0.49
N LEU A 15 5.16 20.39 -1.49
CA LEU A 15 4.01 20.93 -2.21
C LEU A 15 3.17 19.82 -2.84
N LEU A 16 3.78 18.81 -3.46
CA LEU A 16 3.06 17.69 -4.08
C LEU A 16 2.34 16.82 -3.05
N VAL A 17 2.85 16.72 -1.82
CA VAL A 17 2.16 16.06 -0.70
C VAL A 17 0.98 16.92 -0.23
N ASP A 18 1.18 18.22 -0.06
CA ASP A 18 0.15 19.16 0.40
C ASP A 18 -1.00 19.30 -0.63
N LEU A 19 -0.70 19.10 -1.91
CA LEU A 19 -1.67 19.04 -3.02
C LEU A 19 -2.32 17.66 -3.18
N TYR A 20 -2.04 16.70 -2.29
CA TYR A 20 -2.59 15.35 -2.34
C TYR A 20 -2.23 14.56 -3.60
N LEU A 21 -1.17 14.94 -4.33
CA LEU A 21 -0.66 14.17 -5.47
C LEU A 21 0.24 13.03 -5.00
N LEU A 22 1.01 13.26 -3.94
CA LEU A 22 1.91 12.28 -3.35
C LEU A 22 1.45 11.86 -1.95
N ARG A 23 1.50 10.54 -1.71
CA ARG A 23 1.50 9.95 -0.38
C ARG A 23 2.93 9.84 0.11
N ARG A 24 3.21 10.46 1.25
CA ARG A 24 4.42 10.18 2.03
C ARG A 24 4.11 9.20 3.15
N LEU A 25 4.78 8.05 3.15
CA LEU A 25 4.67 7.04 4.20
C LEU A 25 5.98 7.05 5.02
N PRO A 26 5.95 7.54 6.27
CA PRO A 26 7.15 7.61 7.11
C PRO A 26 7.61 6.22 7.59
N PRO A 27 8.91 6.04 7.86
CA PRO A 27 9.36 4.82 8.53
C PRO A 27 8.82 4.81 9.97
N LEU A 28 8.40 3.64 10.46
CA LEU A 28 8.11 3.45 11.87
C LEU A 28 9.42 3.54 12.65
N GLU A 29 9.52 4.52 13.53
CA GLU A 29 10.64 4.63 14.46
C GLU A 29 10.44 3.63 15.62
N ALA A 30 10.90 2.40 15.40
CA ALA A 30 10.87 1.39 16.44
C ALA A 30 12.20 1.41 17.21
N ASN A 31 12.14 1.40 18.56
CA ASN A 31 13.29 1.25 19.48
C ASN A 31 13.94 -0.14 19.41
N VAL A 32 13.96 -0.75 18.25
CA VAL A 32 14.71 -1.97 17.97
C VAL A 32 16.14 -1.50 17.79
N GLY A 33 17.11 -2.07 18.51
CA GLY A 33 18.54 -1.72 18.40
C GLY A 33 19.18 -1.94 17.02
N LYS A 34 18.37 -2.07 15.97
CA LYS A 34 18.71 -2.24 14.56
C LYS A 34 18.63 -0.89 13.84
N ARG A 35 19.53 -0.68 12.88
CA ARG A 35 19.55 0.53 12.06
C ARG A 35 18.42 0.49 11.01
N LEU A 36 17.43 1.37 11.17
CA LEU A 36 16.30 1.54 10.26
C LEU A 36 16.64 2.38 9.03
N VAL A 37 15.88 2.17 7.94
CA VAL A 37 15.88 3.06 6.78
C VAL A 37 15.14 4.35 7.15
N LYS A 38 15.81 5.50 6.99
CA LYS A 38 15.27 6.81 7.39
C LYS A 38 14.46 7.52 6.31
N SER A 39 14.61 7.13 5.04
CA SER A 39 13.89 7.77 3.93
C SER A 39 12.46 7.27 3.86
N SER A 40 11.49 8.19 3.87
CA SER A 40 10.07 7.87 3.66
C SER A 40 9.83 7.18 2.32
N LYS A 41 8.86 6.25 2.26
CA LYS A 41 8.32 5.80 0.97
C LYS A 41 7.43 6.91 0.39
N LEU A 42 7.45 7.05 -0.92
CA LEU A 42 6.65 8.04 -1.67
C LEU A 42 5.87 7.32 -2.76
N TYR A 43 4.57 7.57 -2.83
CA TYR A 43 3.69 7.04 -3.88
C TYR A 43 2.94 8.19 -4.52
N LEU A 44 2.73 8.11 -5.84
CA LEU A 44 1.64 8.86 -6.47
C LEU A 44 0.34 8.21 -6.04
N ARG A 45 -0.62 9.01 -5.57
CA ARG A 45 -1.88 8.49 -5.00
C ARG A 45 -2.79 7.85 -6.05
N ASP A 46 -2.70 8.31 -7.29
CA ASP A 46 -3.51 7.82 -8.41
C ASP A 46 -2.68 6.89 -9.31
N SER A 47 -3.03 5.60 -9.32
CA SER A 47 -2.37 4.60 -10.18
C SER A 47 -2.64 4.83 -11.67
N GLY A 48 -3.83 5.34 -12.03
CA GLY A 48 -4.16 5.71 -13.41
C GLY A 48 -3.27 6.84 -13.92
N LEU A 49 -2.96 7.83 -13.08
CA LEU A 49 -2.00 8.89 -13.40
C LEU A 49 -0.58 8.33 -13.56
N VAL A 50 -0.14 7.41 -12.69
CA VAL A 50 1.15 6.72 -12.83
C VAL A 50 1.22 6.03 -14.19
N HIS A 51 0.19 5.27 -14.55
CA HIS A 51 0.16 4.49 -15.78
C HIS A 51 0.12 5.41 -17.02
N ALA A 52 -0.69 6.47 -16.98
CA ALA A 52 -0.76 7.46 -18.05
C ALA A 52 0.58 8.18 -18.27
N LEU A 53 1.25 8.63 -17.20
CA LEU A 53 2.56 9.30 -17.28
C LEU A 53 3.67 8.40 -17.82
N LEU A 54 3.56 7.09 -17.59
CA LEU A 54 4.49 6.09 -18.11
C LEU A 54 4.09 5.55 -19.50
N GLY A 55 2.97 6.00 -20.06
CA GLY A 55 2.47 5.54 -21.35
C GLY A 55 1.98 4.10 -21.36
N LEU A 56 1.61 3.53 -20.20
CA LEU A 56 1.09 2.17 -20.06
C LEU A 56 -0.41 2.19 -20.39
N ARG A 57 -0.77 1.69 -21.57
CA ARG A 57 -2.14 1.82 -22.12
C ARG A 57 -2.95 0.54 -22.01
N THR A 58 -2.28 -0.60 -21.93
CA THR A 58 -2.92 -1.92 -21.83
C THR A 58 -2.52 -2.61 -20.52
N LEU A 59 -3.32 -3.59 -20.10
CA LEU A 59 -2.99 -4.40 -18.94
C LEU A 59 -1.68 -5.16 -19.17
N GLU A 60 -1.45 -5.63 -20.38
CA GLU A 60 -0.22 -6.29 -20.80
C GLU A 60 1.00 -5.38 -20.64
N ASP A 61 0.91 -4.10 -21.06
CA ASP A 61 1.97 -3.11 -20.84
C ASP A 61 2.27 -2.94 -19.36
N LEU A 62 1.22 -2.83 -18.54
CA LEU A 62 1.36 -2.66 -17.10
C LEU A 62 2.03 -3.88 -16.46
N LEU A 63 1.56 -5.09 -16.76
CA LEU A 63 2.07 -6.33 -16.18
C LEU A 63 3.52 -6.62 -16.61
N ALA A 64 3.93 -6.17 -17.80
CA ALA A 64 5.31 -6.28 -18.27
C ALA A 64 6.23 -5.19 -17.69
N HIS A 65 5.70 -4.10 -17.15
CA HIS A 65 6.49 -2.96 -16.68
C HIS A 65 6.94 -3.13 -15.21
N PRO A 66 8.20 -2.83 -14.85
CA PRO A 66 8.72 -2.99 -13.49
C PRO A 66 8.00 -2.13 -12.42
N VAL A 67 7.23 -1.12 -12.83
CA VAL A 67 6.43 -0.29 -11.92
C VAL A 67 5.26 -1.05 -11.29
N VAL A 68 4.82 -2.17 -11.89
CA VAL A 68 3.56 -2.84 -11.54
C VAL A 68 3.43 -3.13 -10.05
N GLY A 69 4.48 -3.68 -9.44
CA GLY A 69 4.50 -4.00 -8.01
C GLY A 69 4.36 -2.75 -7.14
N ARG A 70 5.13 -1.70 -7.44
CA ARG A 70 5.11 -0.44 -6.68
C ARG A 70 3.81 0.35 -6.88
N SER A 71 3.24 0.31 -8.09
CA SER A 71 1.93 0.91 -8.38
C SER A 71 0.83 0.20 -7.58
N TYR A 72 0.84 -1.14 -7.58
CA TYR A 72 -0.11 -1.94 -6.82
C TYR A 72 0.02 -1.71 -5.31
N GLU A 73 1.25 -1.70 -4.79
CA GLU A 73 1.54 -1.36 -3.39
C GLU A 73 0.98 0.03 -3.03
N GLY A 74 1.24 1.05 -3.85
CA GLY A 74 0.73 2.40 -3.65
C GLY A 74 -0.80 2.47 -3.65
N PHE A 75 -1.44 1.75 -4.58
CA PHE A 75 -2.90 1.64 -4.66
C PHE A 75 -3.49 0.98 -3.40
N VAL A 76 -2.93 -0.15 -2.95
CA VAL A 76 -3.39 -0.83 -1.73
C VAL A 76 -3.22 0.07 -0.51
N VAL A 77 -2.04 0.70 -0.35
CA VAL A 77 -1.78 1.64 0.74
C VAL A 77 -2.82 2.75 0.73
N GLU A 78 -3.04 3.40 -0.41
CA GLU A 78 -3.95 4.53 -0.51
C GLU A 78 -5.39 4.16 -0.15
N ASN A 79 -5.88 3.00 -0.61
CA ASN A 79 -7.22 2.52 -0.25
C ASN A 79 -7.35 2.19 1.24
N LEU A 80 -6.35 1.56 1.85
CA LEU A 80 -6.37 1.25 3.28
C LEU A 80 -6.36 2.52 4.14
N LEU A 81 -5.62 3.55 3.72
CA LEU A 81 -5.59 4.83 4.43
C LEU A 81 -6.90 5.61 4.35
N GLN A 82 -7.70 5.42 3.29
CA GLN A 82 -9.03 6.06 3.18
C GLN A 82 -10.05 5.51 4.18
N VAL A 83 -9.87 4.27 4.63
CA VAL A 83 -10.75 3.59 5.60
C VAL A 83 -10.11 3.42 6.97
N LEU A 84 -8.91 3.98 7.19
CA LEU A 84 -8.24 3.97 8.47
C LEU A 84 -9.08 4.79 9.48
N PRO A 85 -9.42 4.24 10.65
CA PRO A 85 -10.18 4.99 11.66
C PRO A 85 -9.46 6.26 12.08
N GLU A 86 -10.25 7.26 12.48
CA GLU A 86 -9.74 8.51 13.03
C GLU A 86 -8.78 8.25 14.21
N GLY A 87 -7.66 8.98 14.23
CA GLY A 87 -6.57 8.76 15.18
C GLY A 87 -5.68 7.55 14.88
N GLY A 88 -5.93 6.83 13.79
CA GLY A 88 -5.01 5.84 13.26
C GLY A 88 -3.83 6.48 12.53
N GLU A 89 -2.67 5.85 12.62
CA GLU A 89 -1.44 6.29 11.98
C GLU A 89 -0.86 5.20 11.08
N ALA A 90 -0.08 5.61 10.07
CA ALA A 90 0.45 4.69 9.07
C ALA A 90 1.92 4.93 8.79
N TYR A 91 2.64 3.82 8.70
CA TYR A 91 4.09 3.76 8.57
C TYR A 91 4.50 2.65 7.61
N PHE A 92 5.78 2.57 7.28
CA PHE A 92 6.40 1.32 6.78
C PHE A 92 7.52 0.91 7.72
N TYR A 93 7.94 -0.35 7.68
CA TYR A 93 9.10 -0.82 8.44
C TYR A 93 10.14 -1.39 7.51
N ARG A 94 11.39 -0.96 7.62
CA ARG A 94 12.51 -1.58 6.91
C ARG A 94 13.81 -1.45 7.68
N THR A 95 14.49 -2.58 7.87
CA THR A 95 15.84 -2.63 8.44
C THR A 95 16.90 -2.78 7.35
N ARG A 96 18.15 -2.44 7.67
CA ARG A 96 19.29 -2.76 6.78
C ARG A 96 19.55 -4.25 6.58
N ALA A 97 19.06 -5.09 7.49
CA ALA A 97 19.20 -6.53 7.44
C ALA A 97 18.16 -7.20 6.51
N GLY A 98 17.29 -6.42 5.87
CA GLY A 98 16.30 -6.92 4.91
C GLY A 98 14.95 -7.32 5.53
N ALA A 99 14.72 -7.08 6.83
CA ALA A 99 13.38 -7.16 7.40
C ALA A 99 12.52 -6.01 6.89
N GLU A 100 11.31 -6.29 6.41
CA GLU A 100 10.44 -5.30 5.76
C GLU A 100 8.95 -5.57 6.04
N VAL A 101 8.19 -4.52 6.29
CA VAL A 101 6.72 -4.47 6.23
C VAL A 101 6.33 -3.28 5.36
N ASP A 102 5.50 -3.51 4.35
CA ASP A 102 5.13 -2.48 3.39
C ASP A 102 4.27 -1.38 4.02
N LEU A 103 3.33 -1.79 4.87
CA LEU A 103 2.44 -0.90 5.62
C LEU A 103 2.25 -1.41 7.05
N VAL A 104 2.52 -0.54 8.01
CA VAL A 104 2.22 -0.73 9.42
C VAL A 104 1.14 0.27 9.81
N LEU A 105 0.05 -0.23 10.38
CA LEU A 105 -1.05 0.60 10.86
C LEU A 105 -1.05 0.59 12.39
N LEU A 106 -0.93 1.76 13.00
CA LEU A 106 -1.16 1.95 14.42
C LEU A 106 -2.59 2.45 14.61
N LEU A 107 -3.48 1.55 14.98
CA LEU A 107 -4.88 1.86 15.22
C LEU A 107 -5.07 2.54 16.58
N PRO A 108 -6.19 3.28 16.76
CA PRO A 108 -6.60 3.78 18.05
C PRO A 108 -6.61 2.66 19.11
N GLY A 109 -6.10 3.00 20.30
CA GLY A 109 -5.91 2.05 21.40
C GLY A 109 -4.59 1.26 21.34
N GLY A 110 -3.65 1.65 20.47
CA GLY A 110 -2.28 1.09 20.46
C GLY A 110 -2.17 -0.28 19.77
N ARG A 111 -3.17 -0.67 18.97
CA ARG A 111 -3.13 -1.92 18.20
C ARG A 111 -2.33 -1.69 16.92
N LEU A 112 -1.33 -2.53 16.69
CA LEU A 112 -0.44 -2.50 15.54
C LEU A 112 -0.79 -3.64 14.58
N TRP A 113 -1.09 -3.29 13.34
CA TRP A 113 -1.30 -4.24 12.25
C TRP A 113 -0.15 -4.13 11.24
N ALA A 114 0.30 -5.28 10.72
CA ALA A 114 1.34 -5.36 9.70
C ALA A 114 0.76 -5.86 8.38
N VAL A 115 1.15 -5.26 7.27
CA VAL A 115 0.67 -5.59 5.93
C VAL A 115 1.85 -5.71 4.97
N GLU A 116 1.96 -6.85 4.29
CA GLU A 116 2.81 -7.04 3.11
C GLU A 116 1.92 -6.99 1.86
N VAL A 117 2.36 -6.33 0.80
CA VAL A 117 1.61 -6.24 -0.45
C VAL A 117 2.33 -7.02 -1.55
N LYS A 118 1.62 -7.94 -2.20
CA LYS A 118 2.18 -8.77 -3.26
C LYS A 118 1.31 -8.73 -4.51
N ARG A 119 1.87 -8.24 -5.61
CA ARG A 119 1.27 -8.43 -6.94
C ARG A 119 1.59 -9.82 -7.49
N SER A 120 1.07 -10.87 -6.85
CA SER A 120 1.24 -12.28 -7.24
C SER A 120 -0.01 -13.08 -6.85
N LEU A 121 -0.41 -14.05 -7.67
CA LEU A 121 -1.50 -15.00 -7.34
C LEU A 121 -1.06 -16.12 -6.39
N ASP A 122 0.25 -16.26 -6.16
CA ASP A 122 0.84 -17.10 -5.11
C ASP A 122 1.52 -16.20 -4.07
N PRO A 123 0.77 -15.64 -3.11
CA PRO A 123 1.23 -14.58 -2.22
C PRO A 123 1.90 -15.13 -0.96
N ARG A 124 2.96 -15.93 -1.12
CA ARG A 124 3.73 -16.42 0.03
C ARG A 124 4.43 -15.25 0.74
N PRO A 125 4.26 -15.08 2.07
CA PRO A 125 4.93 -14.00 2.78
C PRO A 125 6.45 -14.07 2.61
N SER A 126 7.11 -12.92 2.53
CA SER A 126 8.57 -12.91 2.41
C SER A 126 9.25 -13.28 3.72
N ARG A 127 10.49 -13.76 3.62
CA ARG A 127 11.37 -13.92 4.78
C ARG A 127 11.53 -12.60 5.54
N GLY A 128 11.67 -11.48 4.80
CA GLY A 128 11.81 -10.14 5.39
C GLY A 128 10.59 -9.75 6.23
N PHE A 129 9.39 -10.08 5.76
CA PHE A 129 8.15 -9.89 6.51
C PHE A 129 8.13 -10.72 7.79
N HIS A 130 8.42 -12.02 7.72
CA HIS A 130 8.49 -12.86 8.91
C HIS A 130 9.50 -12.37 9.95
N GLU A 131 10.69 -11.90 9.53
CA GLU A 131 11.66 -11.32 10.47
C GLU A 131 11.14 -10.02 11.09
N ALA A 132 10.45 -9.18 10.32
CA ALA A 132 9.88 -7.94 10.82
C ALA A 132 8.73 -8.19 11.83
N LEU A 133 7.93 -9.25 11.66
CA LEU A 133 6.88 -9.62 12.61
C LEU A 133 7.45 -9.97 13.99
N LYS A 134 8.64 -10.59 14.05
CA LYS A 134 9.33 -10.88 15.32
C LYS A 134 9.75 -9.60 16.05
N ASP A 135 10.16 -8.58 15.28
CA ASP A 135 10.59 -7.29 15.80
C ASP A 135 9.39 -6.44 16.25
N LEU A 136 8.33 -6.39 15.43
CA LEU A 136 7.17 -5.51 15.64
C LEU A 136 6.09 -6.10 16.55
N LYS A 137 5.97 -7.44 16.60
CA LYS A 137 4.94 -8.17 17.35
C LYS A 137 3.53 -7.57 17.16
N PRO A 138 3.04 -7.43 15.92
CA PRO A 138 1.73 -6.88 15.67
C PRO A 138 0.64 -7.79 16.25
N GLN A 139 -0.51 -7.19 16.56
CA GLN A 139 -1.71 -7.92 16.93
C GLN A 139 -2.28 -8.70 15.74
N GLU A 140 -2.17 -8.15 14.53
CA GLU A 140 -2.60 -8.82 13.30
C GLU A 140 -1.59 -8.59 12.18
N ALA A 141 -1.43 -9.60 11.32
CA ALA A 141 -0.57 -9.54 10.15
C ALA A 141 -1.30 -10.05 8.91
N PHE A 142 -1.19 -9.30 7.81
CA PHE A 142 -1.86 -9.55 6.54
C PHE A 142 -0.85 -9.59 5.39
N VAL A 143 -1.10 -10.45 4.40
CA VAL A 143 -0.53 -10.25 3.06
C VAL A 143 -1.68 -10.01 2.09
N ILE A 144 -1.63 -8.89 1.37
CA ILE A 144 -2.65 -8.44 0.42
C ILE A 144 -2.15 -8.72 -0.99
N TYR A 145 -3.03 -9.28 -1.82
CA TYR A 145 -2.71 -9.73 -3.17
C TYR A 145 -3.96 -9.66 -4.08
N PRO A 146 -3.79 -9.72 -5.42
CA PRO A 146 -4.88 -9.50 -6.38
C PRO A 146 -5.83 -10.70 -6.58
N GLY A 147 -5.77 -11.73 -5.71
CA GLY A 147 -6.66 -12.90 -5.81
C GLY A 147 -7.98 -12.76 -5.08
N GLY A 148 -8.92 -13.66 -5.40
CA GLY A 148 -10.29 -13.66 -4.86
C GLY A 148 -10.47 -14.36 -3.51
N GLU A 149 -9.46 -15.07 -3.02
CA GLU A 149 -9.60 -15.98 -1.88
C GLU A 149 -8.87 -15.46 -0.62
N THR A 150 -9.33 -15.89 0.56
CA THR A 150 -8.75 -15.53 1.87
C THR A 150 -8.36 -16.82 2.58
N PHE A 151 -7.13 -16.88 3.09
CA PHE A 151 -6.61 -18.09 3.75
C PHE A 151 -5.78 -17.76 5.00
N PRO A 152 -5.81 -18.60 6.05
CA PRO A 152 -4.91 -18.41 7.18
C PRO A 152 -3.46 -18.76 6.78
N VAL A 153 -2.49 -17.93 7.18
CA VAL A 153 -1.06 -18.20 6.95
C VAL A 153 -0.35 -18.20 8.29
N GLY A 154 0.00 -19.39 8.79
CA GLY A 154 0.86 -19.64 9.96
C GLY A 154 1.05 -18.46 10.92
N GLY A 155 0.07 -18.19 11.80
CA GLY A 155 0.13 -17.16 12.83
C GLY A 155 -0.34 -15.74 12.42
N GLY A 156 -0.67 -15.51 11.15
CA GLY A 156 -1.34 -14.31 10.64
C GLY A 156 -2.49 -14.68 9.69
N SER A 157 -3.39 -13.74 9.39
CA SER A 157 -4.49 -13.98 8.44
C SER A 157 -4.17 -13.34 7.10
N LEU A 158 -4.13 -14.10 6.00
CA LEU A 158 -4.09 -13.52 4.66
C LEU A 158 -5.46 -12.91 4.39
N ARG A 159 -5.54 -11.61 4.09
CA ARG A 159 -6.81 -10.97 3.72
C ARG A 159 -6.76 -10.50 2.28
N ARG A 160 -7.84 -10.80 1.56
CA ARG A 160 -8.14 -10.33 0.21
C ARG A 160 -8.02 -8.79 0.11
N SER A 161 -7.53 -8.29 -1.02
CA SER A 161 -7.80 -6.91 -1.45
C SER A 161 -9.28 -6.77 -1.79
N PRO A 162 -10.04 -5.80 -1.22
CA PRO A 162 -11.45 -5.62 -1.57
C PRO A 162 -11.68 -5.53 -3.09
N TRP A 163 -10.70 -4.95 -3.78
CA TRP A 163 -10.63 -4.72 -5.20
C TRP A 163 -9.91 -5.90 -5.87
N GLY A 164 -10.68 -6.79 -6.52
CA GLY A 164 -10.16 -7.76 -7.49
C GLY A 164 -10.02 -7.11 -8.88
N ASP A 165 -9.46 -7.84 -9.85
CA ASP A 165 -9.22 -7.37 -11.23
C ASP A 165 -10.51 -6.91 -12.00
N ASP A 166 -11.69 -6.91 -11.35
CA ASP A 166 -13.01 -6.63 -11.91
C ASP A 166 -13.71 -5.36 -11.38
N GLY A 167 -13.04 -4.48 -10.62
CA GLY A 167 -13.61 -3.17 -10.26
C GLY A 167 -14.95 -3.21 -9.48
N ALA A 168 -15.20 -4.26 -8.70
CA ALA A 168 -16.45 -4.39 -7.93
C ALA A 168 -16.33 -3.76 -6.53
N ALA A 169 -17.23 -2.80 -6.27
CA ALA A 169 -17.36 -2.05 -5.04
C ALA A 169 -17.77 -2.90 -3.82
N LEU A 170 -17.30 -2.44 -2.67
CA LEU A 170 -17.81 -2.63 -1.29
C LEU A 170 -19.17 -3.36 -1.13
N GLU A 171 -19.15 -4.56 -0.53
CA GLU A 171 -20.19 -5.06 0.39
C GLU A 171 -19.43 -5.76 1.55
N GLU A 172 -19.80 -5.66 2.83
CA GLU A 172 -21.12 -5.51 3.43
C GLU A 172 -21.11 -4.53 4.62
N VAL A 173 -22.03 -3.55 4.64
CA VAL A 173 -22.65 -3.07 5.89
C VAL A 173 -24.10 -2.67 5.58
N SER A 174 -25.05 -3.43 6.14
CA SER A 174 -26.40 -3.02 6.58
C SER A 174 -27.24 -2.07 5.69
N ALA A 175 -28.28 -2.65 5.06
CA ALA A 175 -29.57 -2.08 4.64
C ALA A 175 -29.70 -0.55 4.43
N ARG A 176 -29.72 -0.10 3.15
CA ARG A 176 -30.70 0.86 2.56
C ARG A 176 -30.44 1.09 1.04
N PRO A 177 -31.44 1.59 0.27
CA PRO A 177 -31.63 1.22 -1.13
C PRO A 177 -30.78 2.00 -2.15
N ARG A 178 -30.44 1.31 -3.25
CA ARG A 178 -29.71 1.81 -4.43
C ARG A 178 -30.50 2.91 -5.16
N VAL A 179 -29.82 4.02 -5.45
CA VAL A 179 -30.20 4.96 -6.50
C VAL A 179 -29.29 4.72 -7.71
N SER A 180 -29.88 4.38 -8.85
CA SER A 180 -29.18 4.22 -10.13
C SER A 180 -28.92 5.57 -10.80
N ARG A 181 -27.73 5.78 -11.37
CA ARG A 181 -27.52 6.78 -12.44
C ARG A 181 -26.62 6.26 -13.58
N PRO A 182 -26.89 6.67 -14.84
CA PRO A 182 -26.25 6.15 -16.05
C PRO A 182 -25.12 7.07 -16.58
N GLY A 183 -24.24 6.52 -17.42
CA GLY A 183 -23.33 7.25 -18.32
C GLY A 183 -21.87 6.81 -18.23
N SER A 184 -21.44 5.92 -19.12
CA SER A 184 -20.07 5.39 -19.17
C SER A 184 -19.17 6.21 -20.11
N ILE A 185 -18.19 6.90 -19.53
CA ILE A 185 -16.94 7.27 -20.21
C ILE A 185 -16.03 6.05 -20.05
N ARG A 186 -15.62 5.39 -21.13
CA ARG A 186 -14.66 4.27 -21.04
C ARG A 186 -13.26 4.86 -20.84
N PRO A 187 -12.56 4.61 -19.70
CA PRO A 187 -11.14 4.95 -19.61
C PRO A 187 -10.33 3.87 -20.32
N HIS A 188 -9.48 4.26 -21.25
CA HIS A 188 -8.55 3.40 -22.00
C HIS A 188 -7.24 3.10 -21.23
N CYS A 189 -7.24 3.18 -19.90
CA CYS A 189 -6.04 2.99 -19.08
C CYS A 189 -6.35 1.95 -17.99
N PRO A 190 -5.52 0.92 -17.78
CA PRO A 190 -5.75 -0.07 -16.73
C PRO A 190 -5.57 0.62 -15.37
N CYS A 191 -6.66 1.00 -14.71
CA CYS A 191 -6.65 1.28 -13.28
C CYS A 191 -6.84 -0.04 -12.53
N TRP A 192 -6.22 -0.15 -11.34
CA TRP A 192 -6.50 -1.24 -10.40
C TRP A 192 -7.96 -1.23 -9.95
#